data_AF-A0A847MVB5-F1
#
_entry.id   AF-A0A847MVB5-F1
#
_cell.length_a   1.000
_cell.length_b   1.000
_cell.length_c   1.000
_cell.angle_alpha   90.00
_cell.angle_beta   90.00
_cell.angle_gamma   90.00
#
_symmetry.space_group_name_H-M   'P 1'
#
loop_
_entity.id
_entity.type
_entity.pdbx_description
1 polymer ?
#
loop_
_entity_poly.entity_id
_entity_poly.type
_entity_poly.pdbx_seq_one_letter_code
_entity_poly.pdbx_strand_id
1 'polypeptide(L)'
;MRIHHLSVAGFGPFADTVAVDFDDVSAAGLFLIHGATGSGKTSLLDAICFALFADVPGARTRKALSSHHAPEGTQPVVSLDFTAGGRRFQIQRSPEFERPKTRGTGLRKMPAQVTLQERIGGSWTAVSTRHDEVAQILHDVLNMGLQQFAKVVVLPQGDVSAFLRSSPEDRRVLLEKLFDISTFTDVESWLADERRRTAAEVTSAMGLIDADLDRLDALLADSDDDSWRSLPLDEVPTRLQESWEELHDTVGSLLTAADEAELACGQAAAALAEARSVITARDRGISAQHVVAAATEQAEEIASLRTVLRRARDAEAVSGHLAGVDTAERDEAAARTTAAGLGAGEDLDLARTEAAAALALLRA
;
A
#
# COMPACT_ATOMS: atom_id res chain seq x y z
N MET A 1 -5.33 54.72 -31.30
CA MET A 1 -5.29 55.95 -30.46
C MET A 1 -4.78 57.10 -31.32
N ARG A 2 -5.26 58.33 -31.11
CA ARG A 2 -4.79 59.55 -31.77
C ARG A 2 -4.64 60.67 -30.74
N ILE A 3 -3.55 61.42 -30.80
CA ILE A 3 -3.33 62.61 -29.96
C ILE A 3 -3.73 63.84 -30.77
N HIS A 4 -4.47 64.76 -30.15
CA HIS A 4 -4.95 65.99 -30.78
C HIS A 4 -4.18 67.22 -30.31
N HIS A 5 -3.98 67.36 -29.00
CA HIS A 5 -3.33 68.53 -28.44
C HIS A 5 -2.59 68.19 -27.15
N LEU A 6 -1.40 68.76 -26.97
CA LEU A 6 -0.62 68.67 -25.73
C LEU A 6 -0.25 70.07 -25.26
N SER A 7 -0.48 70.37 -23.99
CA SER A 7 0.01 71.57 -23.33
C SER A 7 0.81 71.19 -22.09
N VAL A 8 2.00 71.74 -21.95
CA VAL A 8 2.95 71.43 -20.88
C VAL A 8 3.46 72.74 -20.28
N ALA A 9 3.37 72.89 -18.96
CA ALA A 9 3.87 74.07 -18.24
C ALA A 9 4.57 73.63 -16.96
N GLY A 10 5.70 74.26 -16.63
CA GLY A 10 6.46 73.95 -15.41
C GLY A 10 6.94 72.49 -15.29
N PHE A 11 7.11 71.77 -16.40
CA PHE A 11 7.42 70.33 -16.43
C PHE A 11 8.72 70.04 -17.18
N GLY A 12 9.63 69.29 -16.56
CA GLY A 12 10.94 68.96 -17.13
C GLY A 12 11.74 70.24 -17.50
N PRO A 13 12.18 70.43 -18.75
CA PRO A 13 12.90 71.64 -19.16
C PRO A 13 11.96 72.83 -19.49
N PHE A 14 10.64 72.63 -19.52
CA PHE A 14 9.68 73.65 -19.93
C PHE A 14 9.26 74.49 -18.72
N ALA A 15 9.83 75.69 -18.59
CA ALA A 15 9.41 76.66 -17.56
C ALA A 15 8.05 77.26 -17.90
N ASP A 16 7.94 77.81 -19.12
CA ASP A 16 6.73 78.41 -19.66
C ASP A 16 5.78 77.37 -20.25
N THR A 17 4.60 77.82 -20.66
CA THR A 17 3.63 76.95 -21.35
C THR A 17 4.08 76.69 -22.78
N VAL A 18 4.29 75.41 -23.11
CA VAL A 18 4.51 74.90 -24.45
C VAL A 18 3.28 74.13 -24.88
N ALA A 19 2.67 74.52 -25.99
CA ALA A 19 1.50 73.85 -26.57
C ALA A 19 1.82 73.34 -27.98
N VAL A 20 1.34 72.14 -28.29
CA VAL A 20 1.48 71.51 -29.61
C VAL A 20 0.11 71.01 -30.05
N ASP A 21 -0.35 71.55 -31.17
CA ASP A 21 -1.50 71.02 -31.90
C ASP A 21 -1.03 69.91 -32.84
N PHE A 22 -1.35 68.67 -32.48
CA PHE A 22 -1.00 67.50 -33.27
C PHE A 22 -1.90 67.35 -34.49
N ASP A 23 -3.12 67.88 -34.49
CA ASP A 23 -3.97 67.81 -35.69
C ASP A 23 -3.41 68.71 -36.81
N ASP A 24 -2.81 69.85 -36.47
CA ASP A 24 -2.11 70.72 -37.43
C ASP A 24 -0.83 70.06 -37.95
N VAL A 25 0.07 69.62 -37.05
CA VAL A 25 1.36 69.04 -37.49
C VAL A 25 1.24 67.66 -38.14
N SER A 26 0.18 66.89 -37.81
CA SER A 26 -0.03 65.56 -38.40
C SER A 26 -0.87 65.56 -39.68
N ALA A 27 -1.26 66.73 -40.21
CA ALA A 27 -2.03 66.83 -41.46
C ALA A 27 -1.36 66.11 -42.64
N ALA A 28 -0.02 66.05 -42.66
CA ALA A 28 0.79 65.34 -43.67
C ALA A 28 1.09 63.86 -43.33
N GLY A 29 0.58 63.32 -42.20
CA GLY A 29 0.77 61.94 -41.75
C GLY A 29 2.10 61.66 -41.04
N LEU A 30 3.14 62.48 -41.26
CA LEU A 30 4.43 62.41 -40.58
C LEU A 30 4.94 63.80 -40.23
N PHE A 31 5.45 63.97 -39.01
CA PHE A 31 6.10 65.22 -38.57
C PHE A 31 7.40 64.92 -37.84
N LEU A 32 8.29 65.91 -37.81
CA LEU A 32 9.61 65.82 -37.19
C LEU A 32 9.73 66.80 -36.03
N ILE A 33 10.03 66.29 -34.84
CA ILE A 33 10.44 67.11 -33.70
C ILE A 33 11.97 67.23 -33.73
N HIS A 34 12.49 68.37 -34.18
CA HIS A 34 13.93 68.64 -34.23
C HIS A 34 14.37 69.63 -33.15
N GLY A 35 15.65 69.57 -32.77
CA GLY A 35 16.26 70.48 -31.78
C GLY A 35 17.59 69.94 -31.26
N ALA A 36 18.37 70.77 -30.58
CA ALA A 36 19.65 70.35 -29.97
C ALA A 36 19.44 69.26 -28.89
N THR A 37 20.46 68.46 -28.60
CA THR A 37 20.41 67.53 -27.46
C THR A 37 20.13 68.31 -26.17
N GLY A 38 19.17 67.84 -25.36
CA GLY A 38 18.73 68.57 -24.17
C GLY A 38 17.61 69.59 -24.39
N SER A 39 17.15 69.81 -25.63
CA SER A 39 16.04 70.75 -25.93
C SER A 39 14.64 70.31 -25.46
N GLY A 40 14.53 69.23 -24.68
CA GLY A 40 13.26 68.73 -24.16
C GLY A 40 12.43 67.84 -25.09
N LYS A 41 12.97 67.35 -26.21
CA LYS A 41 12.25 66.42 -27.12
C LYS A 41 11.73 65.19 -26.40
N THR A 42 12.59 64.53 -25.64
CA THR A 42 12.20 63.37 -24.81
C THR A 42 11.20 63.79 -23.73
N SER A 43 11.37 64.97 -23.13
CA SER A 43 10.47 65.49 -22.09
C SER A 43 9.05 65.76 -22.61
N LEU A 44 8.90 66.09 -23.89
CA LEU A 44 7.59 66.22 -24.53
C LEU A 44 6.88 64.84 -24.64
N LEU A 45 7.63 63.80 -25.00
CA LEU A 45 7.12 62.41 -25.02
C LEU A 45 6.82 61.90 -23.60
N ASP A 46 7.66 62.25 -22.63
CA ASP A 46 7.45 61.95 -21.22
C ASP A 46 6.16 62.62 -20.70
N ALA A 47 5.85 63.84 -21.15
CA ALA A 47 4.61 64.53 -20.78
C ALA A 47 3.37 63.76 -21.27
N ILE A 48 3.39 63.20 -22.49
CA ILE A 48 2.31 62.35 -23.00
C ILE A 48 2.15 61.11 -22.12
N CYS A 49 3.26 60.43 -21.80
CA CYS A 49 3.24 59.25 -20.93
C CYS A 49 2.71 59.58 -19.53
N PHE A 50 3.16 60.70 -18.96
CA PHE A 50 2.72 61.18 -17.65
C PHE A 50 1.22 61.50 -17.64
N ALA A 51 0.70 62.15 -18.69
CA ALA A 51 -0.72 62.45 -18.82
C ALA A 51 -1.57 61.17 -18.78
N LEU A 52 -1.15 60.12 -19.50
CA LEU A 52 -1.91 58.87 -19.62
C LEU A 52 -1.74 57.95 -18.39
N PHE A 53 -0.52 57.80 -17.88
CA PHE A 53 -0.18 56.75 -16.90
C PHE A 53 0.22 57.28 -15.53
N ALA A 54 0.21 58.61 -15.32
CA ALA A 54 0.73 59.26 -14.11
C ALA A 54 2.21 58.96 -13.82
N ASP A 55 2.95 58.49 -14.82
CA ASP A 55 4.33 58.04 -14.70
C ASP A 55 5.07 58.20 -16.04
N VAL A 56 6.40 58.15 -16.00
CA VAL A 56 7.25 58.36 -17.19
C VAL A 56 8.14 57.13 -17.48
N PRO A 57 8.52 56.90 -18.75
CA PRO A 57 9.42 55.80 -19.09
C PRO A 57 10.84 55.97 -18.53
N GLY A 58 11.47 54.87 -18.11
CA GLY A 58 12.88 54.83 -17.70
C GLY A 58 13.15 55.11 -16.20
N ALA A 59 14.41 55.39 -15.86
CA ALA A 59 14.86 55.54 -14.47
C ALA A 59 14.55 56.92 -13.83
N ARG A 60 13.83 57.81 -14.53
CA ARG A 60 13.45 59.12 -14.00
C ARG A 60 12.36 58.94 -12.96
N THR A 61 12.64 59.32 -11.71
CA THR A 61 11.67 59.25 -10.62
C THR A 61 10.64 60.38 -10.74
N ARG A 62 9.38 60.11 -10.37
CA ARG A 62 8.27 61.10 -10.36
C ARG A 62 8.59 62.43 -9.65
N LYS A 63 9.58 62.45 -8.76
CA LYS A 63 10.05 63.63 -8.03
C LYS A 63 10.79 64.66 -8.92
N ALA A 64 11.28 64.26 -10.09
CA ALA A 64 12.02 65.13 -11.01
C ALA A 64 11.16 65.69 -12.16
N LEU A 65 9.83 65.62 -12.06
CA LEU A 65 8.92 66.06 -13.12
C LEU A 65 8.68 67.57 -13.13
N SER A 66 8.88 68.25 -11.99
CA SER A 66 8.80 69.71 -11.90
C SER A 66 9.99 70.38 -12.56
N SER A 67 9.77 71.47 -13.28
CA SER A 67 10.84 72.21 -13.94
C SER A 67 11.68 73.02 -12.96
N HIS A 68 13.00 72.83 -13.02
CA HIS A 68 13.97 73.66 -12.29
C HIS A 68 14.19 75.04 -12.93
N HIS A 69 13.69 75.24 -14.15
CA HIS A 69 13.77 76.52 -14.86
C HIS A 69 12.55 77.41 -14.60
N ALA A 70 11.48 76.86 -14.01
CA ALA A 70 10.29 77.62 -13.65
C ALA A 70 10.51 78.41 -12.35
N PRO A 71 9.86 79.58 -12.17
CA PRO A 71 9.85 80.29 -10.90
C PRO A 71 9.39 79.39 -9.75
N GLU A 72 9.95 79.59 -8.55
CA GLU A 72 9.60 78.79 -7.38
C GLU A 72 8.09 78.83 -7.09
N GLY A 73 7.49 77.65 -6.91
CA GLY A 73 6.05 77.51 -6.66
C GLY A 73 5.16 77.52 -7.90
N THR A 74 5.74 77.59 -9.11
CA THR A 74 5.00 77.35 -10.36
C THR A 74 4.40 75.95 -10.32
N GLN A 75 3.10 75.84 -10.58
CA GLN A 75 2.42 74.54 -10.64
C GLN A 75 2.77 73.84 -11.96
N PRO A 76 3.38 72.63 -11.93
CA PRO A 76 3.57 71.83 -13.13
C PRO A 76 2.22 71.30 -13.60
N VAL A 77 1.89 71.50 -14.88
CA VAL A 77 0.65 71.04 -15.48
C VAL A 77 0.92 70.42 -16.84
N VAL A 78 0.33 69.25 -17.06
CA VAL A 78 0.28 68.60 -18.37
C VAL A 78 -1.18 68.38 -18.73
N SER A 79 -1.58 68.87 -19.91
CA SER A 79 -2.92 68.67 -20.47
C SER A 79 -2.81 67.96 -21.81
N LEU A 80 -3.61 66.92 -22.02
CA LEU A 80 -3.61 66.09 -23.23
C LEU A 80 -5.06 65.88 -23.71
N ASP A 81 -5.31 66.19 -24.97
CA ASP A 81 -6.53 65.81 -25.71
C ASP A 81 -6.19 64.65 -26.65
N PHE A 82 -6.93 63.55 -26.55
CA PHE A 82 -6.69 62.35 -27.34
C PHE A 82 -7.98 61.54 -27.59
N THR A 83 -7.97 60.74 -28.64
CA THR A 83 -9.02 59.76 -28.95
C THR A 83 -8.48 58.33 -28.82
N ALA A 84 -9.18 57.48 -28.07
CA ALA A 84 -8.87 56.06 -27.92
C ALA A 84 -10.17 55.26 -27.71
N GLY A 85 -10.23 54.02 -28.22
CA GLY A 85 -11.45 53.20 -28.15
C GLY A 85 -12.70 53.88 -28.74
N GLY A 86 -12.55 54.77 -29.72
CA GLY A 86 -13.65 55.55 -30.30
C GLY A 86 -14.16 56.72 -29.44
N ARG A 87 -13.56 56.95 -28.25
CA ARG A 87 -13.93 57.99 -27.29
C ARG A 87 -12.87 59.09 -27.26
N ARG A 88 -13.28 60.36 -27.09
CA ARG A 88 -12.36 61.50 -27.03
C ARG A 88 -12.30 62.07 -25.62
N PHE A 89 -11.10 62.21 -25.09
CA PHE A 89 -10.84 62.62 -23.73
C PHE A 89 -9.93 63.83 -23.67
N GLN A 90 -10.12 64.63 -22.63
CA GLN A 90 -9.20 65.67 -22.20
C GLN A 90 -8.78 65.34 -20.77
N ILE A 91 -7.49 65.11 -20.58
CA ILE A 91 -6.90 64.87 -19.27
C ILE A 91 -5.97 66.02 -18.89
N GLN A 92 -6.07 66.48 -17.67
CA GLN A 92 -5.14 67.43 -17.06
C GLN A 92 -4.56 66.80 -15.79
N ARG A 93 -3.24 66.73 -15.70
CA ARG A 93 -2.52 66.23 -14.52
C ARG A 93 -1.52 67.25 -14.01
N SER A 94 -1.36 67.25 -12.70
CA SER A 94 -0.29 67.96 -11.99
C SER A 94 0.38 66.95 -11.05
N PRO A 95 1.71 66.75 -11.13
CA PRO A 95 2.42 65.89 -10.20
C PRO A 95 2.40 66.49 -8.80
N GLU A 96 2.87 65.72 -7.82
CA GLU A 96 3.18 66.26 -6.52
C GLU A 96 4.34 67.27 -6.63
N PHE A 97 4.18 68.47 -6.08
CA PHE A 97 5.18 69.53 -6.14
C PHE A 97 5.24 70.34 -4.85
N GLU A 98 6.28 71.15 -4.70
CA GLU A 98 6.46 72.04 -3.55
C GLU A 98 6.29 73.50 -3.96
N ARG A 99 5.60 74.28 -3.13
CA ARG A 99 5.45 75.73 -3.31
C ARG A 99 5.79 76.48 -2.03
N PRO A 100 6.31 77.71 -2.10
CA PRO A 100 6.48 78.55 -0.92
C PRO A 100 5.17 78.72 -0.14
N LYS A 101 5.24 78.69 1.18
CA LYS A 101 4.08 78.96 2.03
C LYS A 101 3.65 80.42 1.86
N THR A 102 2.35 80.66 1.72
CA THR A 102 1.76 82.01 1.72
C THR A 102 1.88 82.71 3.07
N ARG A 103 2.12 81.96 4.16
CA ARG A 103 2.38 82.49 5.51
C ARG A 103 3.47 81.66 6.20
N GLY A 104 4.51 82.34 6.72
CA GLY A 104 5.66 81.71 7.39
C GLY A 104 6.79 81.33 6.43
N THR A 105 7.87 80.75 6.97
CA THR A 105 9.02 80.27 6.20
C THR A 105 8.87 78.79 5.81
N GLY A 106 9.46 78.42 4.66
CA GLY A 106 9.54 77.04 4.16
C GLY A 106 8.54 76.69 3.06
N LEU A 107 8.65 75.45 2.58
CA LEU A 107 7.88 74.91 1.47
C LEU A 107 6.63 74.16 1.94
N ARG A 108 5.58 74.16 1.13
CA ARG A 108 4.36 73.36 1.29
C ARG A 108 4.26 72.38 0.13
N LYS A 109 4.12 71.12 0.50
CA LYS A 109 3.84 70.02 -0.42
C LYS A 109 2.39 70.07 -0.92
N MET A 110 2.23 70.10 -2.23
CA MET A 110 0.94 70.04 -2.93
C MET A 110 0.73 68.63 -3.46
N PRO A 111 -0.41 67.97 -3.18
CA PRO A 111 -0.68 66.64 -3.69
C PRO A 111 -0.86 66.66 -5.20
N ALA A 112 -0.61 65.52 -5.85
CA ALA A 112 -0.90 65.34 -7.27
C ALA A 112 -2.41 65.53 -7.56
N GLN A 113 -2.73 66.12 -8.69
CA GLN A 113 -4.10 66.38 -9.14
C GLN A 113 -4.34 65.75 -10.51
N VAL A 114 -5.57 65.31 -10.75
CA VAL A 114 -6.03 64.83 -12.05
C VAL A 114 -7.45 65.31 -12.31
N THR A 115 -7.75 65.66 -13.56
CA THR A 115 -9.11 65.88 -14.06
C THR A 115 -9.22 65.17 -15.40
N LEU A 116 -10.24 64.34 -15.56
CA LEU A 116 -10.59 63.69 -16.82
C LEU A 116 -11.96 64.18 -17.28
N GLN A 117 -12.03 64.59 -18.54
CA GLN A 117 -13.26 64.95 -19.23
C GLN A 117 -13.38 64.10 -20.49
N GLU A 118 -14.62 63.80 -20.89
CA GLU A 118 -14.93 63.09 -22.12
C GLU A 118 -15.85 63.94 -22.98
N ARG A 119 -15.65 63.89 -24.29
CA ARG A 119 -16.50 64.60 -25.24
C ARG A 119 -17.72 63.75 -25.59
N ILE A 120 -18.87 64.07 -25.01
CA ILE A 120 -20.15 63.38 -25.21
C ILE A 120 -21.14 64.36 -25.83
N GLY A 121 -21.79 63.96 -26.93
CA GLY A 121 -22.76 64.82 -27.62
C GLY A 121 -22.19 66.15 -28.14
N GLY A 122 -20.87 66.19 -28.41
CA GLY A 122 -20.17 67.39 -28.87
C GLY A 122 -19.65 68.30 -27.76
N SER A 123 -20.11 68.14 -26.51
CA SER A 123 -19.68 68.89 -25.33
C SER A 123 -18.72 68.11 -24.44
N TRP A 124 -17.86 68.81 -23.70
CA TRP A 124 -17.01 68.20 -22.68
C TRP A 124 -17.79 67.97 -21.39
N THR A 125 -17.75 66.76 -20.87
CA THR A 125 -18.39 66.35 -19.62
C THR A 125 -17.33 65.82 -18.65
N ALA A 126 -17.37 66.27 -17.40
CA ALA A 126 -16.45 65.79 -16.37
C ALA A 126 -16.71 64.30 -16.07
N VAL A 127 -15.66 63.50 -16.09
CA VAL A 127 -15.71 62.04 -15.85
C VAL A 127 -15.27 61.73 -14.43
N SER A 128 -14.06 62.13 -14.04
CA SER A 128 -13.55 61.93 -12.68
C SER A 128 -12.37 62.86 -12.37
N THR A 129 -12.17 63.12 -11.08
CA THR A 129 -11.00 63.80 -10.52
C THR A 129 -10.20 62.89 -9.57
N ARG A 130 -10.55 61.60 -9.50
CA ARG A 130 -9.89 60.61 -8.64
C ARG A 130 -8.83 59.83 -9.42
N HIS A 131 -7.66 59.64 -8.83
CA HIS A 131 -6.52 59.02 -9.50
C HIS A 131 -6.74 57.55 -9.87
N ASP A 132 -7.38 56.79 -8.98
CA ASP A 132 -7.72 55.37 -9.15
C ASP A 132 -8.75 55.16 -10.27
N GLU A 133 -9.85 55.91 -10.23
CA GLU A 133 -10.89 55.84 -11.26
C GLU A 133 -10.37 56.25 -12.63
N VAL A 134 -9.61 57.36 -12.72
CA VAL A 134 -9.01 57.79 -13.99
C VAL A 134 -8.02 56.76 -14.52
N ALA A 135 -7.20 56.15 -13.65
CA ALA A 135 -6.26 55.11 -14.07
C ALA A 135 -6.98 53.89 -14.64
N GLN A 136 -8.07 53.44 -14.02
CA GLN A 136 -8.88 52.32 -14.51
C GLN A 136 -9.51 52.64 -15.87
N ILE A 137 -10.16 53.80 -16.00
CA ILE A 137 -10.81 54.22 -17.25
C ILE A 137 -9.79 54.29 -18.40
N LEU A 138 -8.61 54.86 -18.14
CA LEU A 138 -7.56 54.93 -19.15
C LEU A 138 -6.99 53.55 -19.48
N HIS A 139 -6.86 52.66 -18.50
CA HIS A 139 -6.42 51.29 -18.73
C HIS A 139 -7.39 50.54 -19.65
N ASP A 140 -8.69 50.61 -19.36
CA ASP A 140 -9.74 49.93 -20.15
C ASP A 140 -9.86 50.48 -21.58
N VAL A 141 -9.58 51.77 -21.78
CA VAL A 141 -9.67 52.41 -23.09
C VAL A 141 -8.40 52.19 -23.93
N LEU A 142 -7.23 52.17 -23.29
CA LEU A 142 -5.94 51.99 -23.97
C LEU A 142 -5.59 50.52 -24.16
N ASN A 143 -6.11 49.61 -23.32
CA ASN A 143 -5.78 48.19 -23.27
C ASN A 143 -4.26 47.92 -23.21
N MET A 144 -3.52 48.82 -22.57
CA MET A 144 -2.09 48.68 -22.36
C MET A 144 -1.62 49.50 -21.17
N GLY A 145 -0.58 49.02 -20.49
CA GLY A 145 0.13 49.76 -19.44
C GLY A 145 1.27 50.62 -19.98
N LEU A 146 1.87 51.45 -19.10
CA LEU A 146 2.98 52.35 -19.44
C LEU A 146 4.12 51.65 -20.17
N GLN A 147 4.55 50.48 -19.66
CA GLN A 147 5.69 49.74 -20.22
C GLN A 147 5.43 49.23 -21.64
N GLN A 148 4.19 48.87 -21.96
CA GLN A 148 3.80 48.47 -23.32
C GLN A 148 3.69 49.70 -24.21
N PHE A 149 3.03 50.76 -23.73
CA PHE A 149 2.88 52.02 -24.46
C PHE A 149 4.24 52.63 -24.84
N ALA A 150 5.19 52.65 -23.91
CA ALA A 150 6.55 53.14 -24.09
C ALA A 150 7.45 52.21 -24.93
N LYS A 151 6.95 51.05 -25.38
CA LYS A 151 7.67 50.16 -26.31
C LYS A 151 7.05 50.12 -27.69
N VAL A 152 5.78 50.50 -27.82
CA VAL A 152 5.00 50.33 -29.05
C VAL A 152 4.63 51.68 -29.68
N VAL A 153 4.25 52.66 -28.86
CA VAL A 153 3.74 53.96 -29.33
C VAL A 153 4.82 55.03 -29.25
N VAL A 154 5.58 55.06 -28.16
CA VAL A 154 6.73 55.97 -27.98
C VAL A 154 7.97 55.10 -28.00
N LEU A 155 8.67 55.00 -29.13
CA LEU A 155 9.92 54.22 -29.22
C LEU A 155 11.07 55.05 -28.63
N PRO A 156 11.59 54.73 -27.43
CA PRO A 156 12.69 55.47 -26.84
C PRO A 156 13.95 55.25 -27.66
N GLN A 157 14.82 56.27 -27.69
CA GLN A 157 16.05 56.22 -28.46
C GLN A 157 16.95 55.07 -27.97
N GLY A 158 17.16 54.04 -28.80
CA GLY A 158 18.00 52.86 -28.50
C GLY A 158 17.24 51.55 -28.31
N ASP A 159 15.99 51.61 -27.84
CA ASP A 159 15.23 50.40 -27.44
C ASP A 159 14.65 49.63 -28.63
N VAL A 160 14.49 50.26 -29.80
CA VAL A 160 14.14 49.55 -31.05
C VAL A 160 15.22 48.55 -31.43
N SER A 161 16.49 48.94 -31.30
CA SER A 161 17.61 48.03 -31.56
C SER A 161 17.65 46.93 -30.51
N ALA A 162 17.35 47.23 -29.25
CA ALA A 162 17.26 46.21 -28.21
C ALA A 162 16.11 45.22 -28.47
N PHE A 163 14.95 45.69 -28.93
CA PHE A 163 13.83 44.82 -29.32
C PHE A 163 14.15 43.96 -30.54
N LEU A 164 14.78 44.52 -31.58
CA LEU A 164 15.18 43.76 -32.77
C LEU A 164 16.31 42.76 -32.47
N ARG A 165 17.15 43.05 -31.47
CA ARG A 165 18.25 42.18 -31.03
C ARG A 165 17.90 41.28 -29.84
N SER A 166 16.68 41.39 -29.30
CA SER A 166 16.25 40.58 -28.17
C SER A 166 16.25 39.10 -28.54
N SER A 167 16.47 38.23 -27.55
CA SER A 167 16.34 36.79 -27.77
C SER A 167 14.90 36.46 -28.21
N PRO A 168 14.68 35.31 -28.89
CA PRO A 168 13.34 34.83 -29.19
C PRO A 168 12.45 34.75 -27.94
N GLU A 169 13.04 34.40 -26.80
CA GLU A 169 12.36 34.28 -25.52
C GLU A 169 11.90 35.63 -24.96
N ASP A 170 12.79 36.64 -24.96
CA ASP A 170 12.44 38.00 -24.53
C ASP A 170 11.36 38.61 -25.43
N ARG A 171 11.42 38.29 -26.73
CA ARG A 171 10.43 38.74 -27.71
C ARG A 171 9.09 38.05 -27.47
N ARG A 172 9.09 36.75 -27.18
CA ARG A 172 7.90 35.97 -26.82
C ARG A 172 7.18 36.58 -25.63
N VAL A 173 7.89 36.83 -24.51
CA VAL A 173 7.32 37.45 -23.30
C VAL A 173 6.70 38.82 -23.60
N LEU A 174 7.32 39.60 -24.48
CA LEU A 174 6.83 40.92 -24.86
C LEU A 174 5.57 40.85 -25.71
N LEU A 175 5.53 39.93 -26.69
CA LEU A 175 4.35 39.69 -27.53
C LEU A 175 3.20 39.06 -26.73
N GLU A 176 3.51 38.19 -25.78
CA GLU A 176 2.52 37.59 -24.86
C GLU A 176 1.76 38.66 -24.08
N LYS A 177 2.51 39.64 -23.56
CA LYS A 177 1.94 40.80 -22.87
C LYS A 177 1.24 41.77 -23.81
N LEU A 178 1.66 41.86 -25.08
CA LEU A 178 1.08 42.81 -26.04
C LEU A 178 -0.29 42.35 -26.53
N PHE A 179 -0.44 41.06 -26.79
CA PHE A 179 -1.65 40.46 -27.35
C PHE A 179 -2.58 39.85 -26.30
N ASP A 180 -2.24 40.01 -25.02
CA ASP A 180 -2.95 39.41 -23.88
C ASP A 180 -3.30 37.93 -24.12
N ILE A 181 -2.29 37.15 -24.49
CA ILE A 181 -2.43 35.70 -24.69
C ILE A 181 -2.17 34.91 -23.41
N SER A 182 -2.26 35.59 -22.26
CA SER A 182 -2.08 35.03 -20.91
C SER A 182 -2.95 33.79 -20.69
N THR A 183 -4.21 33.85 -21.15
CA THR A 183 -5.16 32.72 -21.08
C THR A 183 -4.65 31.47 -21.80
N PHE A 184 -3.94 31.61 -22.93
CA PHE A 184 -3.40 30.46 -23.66
C PHE A 184 -2.22 29.84 -22.91
N THR A 185 -1.37 30.66 -22.29
CA THR A 185 -0.29 30.20 -21.42
C THR A 185 -0.83 29.43 -20.21
N ASP A 186 -1.93 29.91 -19.61
CA ASP A 186 -2.58 29.24 -18.47
C ASP A 186 -3.14 27.87 -18.88
N VAL A 187 -3.78 27.78 -20.05
CA VAL A 187 -4.28 26.51 -20.61
C VAL A 187 -3.15 25.54 -20.90
N GLU A 188 -2.03 26.01 -21.46
CA GLU A 188 -0.84 25.19 -21.71
C GLU A 188 -0.28 24.63 -20.39
N SER A 189 -0.15 25.46 -19.37
CA SER A 189 0.30 25.03 -18.04
C SER A 189 -0.63 23.99 -17.44
N TRP A 190 -1.95 24.22 -17.51
CA TRP A 190 -2.94 23.28 -17.01
C TRP A 190 -2.86 21.92 -17.72
N LEU A 191 -2.72 21.90 -19.06
CA LEU A 191 -2.55 20.67 -19.83
C LEU A 191 -1.25 19.93 -19.49
N ALA A 192 -0.16 20.66 -19.24
CA ALA A 192 1.11 20.08 -18.86
C ALA A 192 1.04 19.41 -17.48
N ASP A 193 0.36 20.04 -16.52
CA ASP A 193 0.17 19.50 -15.19
C ASP A 193 -0.77 18.29 -15.19
N GLU A 194 -1.87 18.34 -15.95
CA GLU A 194 -2.77 17.19 -16.09
C GLU A 194 -2.03 15.99 -16.70
N ARG A 195 -1.23 16.20 -17.76
CA ARG A 195 -0.41 15.14 -18.36
C ARG A 195 0.55 14.52 -17.34
N ARG A 196 1.22 15.34 -16.52
CA ARG A 196 2.13 14.84 -15.47
C ARG A 196 1.38 14.01 -14.44
N ARG A 197 0.19 14.46 -14.03
CA ARG A 197 -0.63 13.76 -13.04
C ARG A 197 -1.08 12.40 -13.55
N THR A 198 -1.65 12.34 -14.76
CA THR A 198 -2.09 11.08 -15.38
C THR A 198 -0.92 10.13 -15.59
N ALA A 199 0.25 10.62 -16.02
CA ALA A 199 1.43 9.79 -16.18
C ALA A 199 1.91 9.18 -14.84
N ALA A 200 1.85 9.95 -13.75
CA ALA A 200 2.20 9.46 -12.41
C ALA A 200 1.19 8.40 -11.92
N GLU A 201 -0.11 8.61 -12.16
CA GLU A 201 -1.17 7.64 -11.83
C GLU A 201 -0.96 6.31 -12.58
N VAL A 202 -0.70 6.37 -13.89
CA VAL A 202 -0.41 5.18 -14.71
C VAL A 202 0.84 4.46 -14.22
N THR A 203 1.92 5.20 -13.94
CA THR A 203 3.17 4.61 -13.43
C THR A 203 2.97 3.92 -12.09
N SER A 204 2.20 4.52 -11.18
CA SER A 204 1.88 3.92 -9.89
C SER A 204 1.02 2.66 -10.04
N ALA A 205 0.03 2.69 -10.92
CA ALA A 205 -0.83 1.53 -11.18
C ALA A 205 -0.04 0.37 -11.80
N MET A 206 0.83 0.65 -12.78
CA MET A 206 1.73 -0.34 -13.36
C MET A 206 2.67 -0.94 -12.31
N GLY A 207 3.23 -0.11 -11.42
CA GLY A 207 4.10 -0.59 -10.34
C GLY A 207 3.38 -1.51 -9.33
N LEU A 208 2.09 -1.30 -9.08
CA LEU A 208 1.29 -2.21 -8.25
C LEU A 208 1.05 -3.55 -8.96
N ILE A 209 0.71 -3.51 -10.25
CA ILE A 209 0.52 -4.71 -11.07
C ILE A 209 1.82 -5.53 -11.11
N ASP A 210 2.96 -4.89 -11.36
CA ASP A 210 4.27 -5.55 -11.37
C ASP A 210 4.57 -6.25 -10.04
N ALA A 211 4.28 -5.60 -8.91
CA ALA A 211 4.48 -6.17 -7.58
C ALA A 211 3.57 -7.38 -7.29
N ASP A 212 2.32 -7.34 -7.77
CA ASP A 212 1.39 -8.45 -7.62
C ASP A 212 1.78 -9.63 -8.53
N LEU A 213 2.25 -9.37 -9.75
CA LEU A 213 2.80 -10.41 -10.64
C LEU A 213 4.05 -11.06 -10.04
N ASP A 214 4.95 -10.28 -9.43
CA ASP A 214 6.11 -10.81 -8.71
C ASP A 214 5.72 -11.72 -7.54
N ARG A 215 4.65 -11.36 -6.83
CA ARG A 215 4.12 -12.20 -5.74
C ARG A 215 3.54 -13.50 -6.29
N LEU A 216 2.83 -13.47 -7.43
CA LEU A 216 2.30 -14.67 -8.07
C LEU A 216 3.42 -15.60 -8.53
N ASP A 217 4.43 -15.07 -9.23
CA ASP A 217 5.62 -15.82 -9.63
C ASP A 217 6.29 -16.48 -8.41
N ALA A 218 6.46 -15.76 -7.30
CA ALA A 218 7.08 -16.32 -6.10
C ALA A 218 6.25 -17.43 -5.42
N LEU A 219 4.92 -17.35 -5.46
CA LEU A 219 4.02 -18.33 -4.84
C LEU A 219 3.82 -19.58 -5.71
N LEU A 220 3.87 -19.41 -7.03
CA LEU A 220 3.57 -20.44 -8.01
C LEU A 220 4.83 -20.89 -8.78
N ALA A 221 6.03 -20.51 -8.32
CA ALA A 221 7.32 -20.81 -8.96
C ALA A 221 7.60 -22.30 -9.23
N ASP A 222 6.87 -23.21 -8.59
CA ASP A 222 7.05 -24.66 -8.70
C ASP A 222 6.11 -25.32 -9.73
N SER A 223 5.19 -24.55 -10.34
CA SER A 223 4.47 -25.00 -11.54
C SER A 223 5.35 -24.79 -12.76
N ASP A 224 5.47 -25.79 -13.64
CA ASP A 224 6.22 -25.82 -14.92
C ASP A 224 5.74 -24.79 -15.96
N ASP A 225 5.08 -23.71 -15.53
CA ASP A 225 4.36 -22.76 -16.36
C ASP A 225 5.19 -21.52 -16.69
N ASP A 226 4.85 -20.87 -17.82
CA ASP A 226 5.45 -19.60 -18.20
C ASP A 226 5.26 -18.55 -17.09
N SER A 227 6.30 -17.73 -16.82
CA SER A 227 6.24 -16.67 -15.79
C SER A 227 4.99 -15.81 -15.96
N TRP A 228 4.32 -15.48 -14.86
CA TRP A 228 3.13 -14.63 -14.85
C TRP A 228 3.40 -13.24 -15.47
N ARG A 229 4.68 -12.83 -15.56
CA ARG A 229 5.10 -11.58 -16.22
C ARG A 229 5.15 -11.65 -17.74
N SER A 230 5.19 -12.84 -18.33
CA SER A 230 5.19 -13.01 -19.79
C SER A 230 3.78 -12.96 -20.37
N LEU A 231 2.76 -13.15 -19.53
CA LEU A 231 1.36 -13.17 -19.91
C LEU A 231 0.82 -11.74 -20.16
N PRO A 232 -0.02 -11.54 -21.18
CA PRO A 232 -0.84 -10.34 -21.33
C PRO A 232 -1.72 -10.14 -20.08
N LEU A 233 -1.82 -8.89 -19.60
CA LEU A 233 -2.56 -8.56 -18.37
C LEU A 233 -4.05 -8.94 -18.41
N ASP A 234 -4.64 -8.98 -19.60
CA ASP A 234 -6.02 -9.41 -19.83
C ASP A 234 -6.21 -10.92 -19.75
N GLU A 235 -5.14 -11.70 -19.89
CA GLU A 235 -5.14 -13.16 -19.76
C GLU A 235 -4.85 -13.64 -18.33
N VAL A 236 -4.19 -12.81 -17.51
CA VAL A 236 -3.84 -13.11 -16.10
C VAL A 236 -5.05 -13.57 -15.26
N PRO A 237 -6.24 -12.94 -15.30
CA PRO A 237 -7.38 -13.40 -14.50
C PRO A 237 -7.86 -14.80 -14.87
N THR A 238 -7.83 -15.13 -16.17
CA THR A 238 -8.24 -16.45 -16.67
C THR A 238 -7.25 -17.51 -16.20
N ARG A 239 -5.94 -17.26 -16.38
CA ARG A 239 -4.91 -18.21 -15.93
C ARG A 239 -4.93 -18.39 -14.41
N LEU A 240 -5.16 -17.32 -13.65
CA LEU A 240 -5.28 -17.39 -12.19
C LEU A 240 -6.44 -18.27 -11.74
N GLN A 241 -7.57 -18.20 -12.45
CA GLN A 241 -8.73 -19.04 -12.18
C GLN A 241 -8.42 -20.52 -12.49
N GLU A 242 -7.75 -20.80 -13.60
CA GLU A 242 -7.34 -22.17 -13.95
C GLU A 242 -6.36 -22.75 -12.93
N SER A 243 -5.31 -22.01 -12.55
CA SER A 243 -4.36 -22.45 -11.53
C SER A 243 -5.03 -22.66 -10.16
N TRP A 244 -6.03 -21.84 -9.82
CA TRP A 244 -6.82 -22.02 -8.60
C TRP A 244 -7.62 -23.33 -8.62
N GLU A 245 -8.26 -23.65 -9.73
CA GLU A 245 -9.02 -24.89 -9.90
C GLU A 245 -8.11 -26.12 -9.83
N GLU A 246 -6.95 -26.09 -10.51
CA GLU A 246 -5.93 -27.15 -10.46
C GLU A 246 -5.40 -27.39 -9.03
N LEU A 247 -5.10 -26.30 -8.30
CA LEU A 247 -4.66 -26.38 -6.90
C LEU A 247 -5.78 -26.92 -6.00
N HIS A 248 -7.02 -26.49 -6.21
CA HIS A 248 -8.17 -26.95 -5.44
C HIS A 248 -8.38 -28.46 -5.59
N ASP A 249 -8.34 -28.95 -6.82
CA ASP A 249 -8.47 -30.38 -7.12
C ASP A 249 -7.31 -31.19 -6.54
N THR A 250 -6.08 -30.68 -6.66
CA THR A 250 -4.89 -31.32 -6.10
C THR A 250 -5.01 -31.45 -4.58
N VAL A 251 -5.36 -30.37 -3.88
CA VAL A 251 -5.57 -30.40 -2.43
C VAL A 251 -6.69 -31.36 -2.05
N GLY A 252 -7.81 -31.36 -2.78
CA GLY A 252 -8.91 -32.29 -2.57
C GLY A 252 -8.49 -33.76 -2.68
N SER A 253 -7.68 -34.08 -3.70
CA SER A 253 -7.14 -35.44 -3.89
C SER A 253 -6.19 -35.87 -2.77
N LEU A 254 -5.32 -34.96 -2.31
CA LEU A 254 -4.37 -35.21 -1.22
C LEU A 254 -5.09 -35.42 0.12
N LEU A 255 -6.12 -34.63 0.41
CA LEU A 255 -6.94 -34.81 1.60
C LEU A 255 -7.66 -36.16 1.59
N THR A 256 -8.23 -36.54 0.44
CA THR A 256 -8.89 -37.84 0.28
C THR A 256 -7.90 -38.99 0.50
N ALA A 257 -6.70 -38.91 -0.09
CA ALA A 257 -5.65 -39.90 0.09
C ALA A 257 -5.16 -39.97 1.56
N ALA A 258 -5.10 -38.83 2.26
CA ALA A 258 -4.76 -38.77 3.67
C ALA A 258 -5.82 -39.47 4.55
N ASP A 259 -7.10 -39.22 4.29
CA ASP A 259 -8.21 -39.85 4.99
C ASP A 259 -8.21 -41.39 4.78
N GLU A 260 -7.98 -41.83 3.54
CA GLU A 260 -7.85 -43.26 3.21
C GLU A 260 -6.66 -43.92 3.94
N ALA A 261 -5.52 -43.24 3.98
CA ALA A 261 -4.34 -43.73 4.69
C ALA A 261 -4.57 -43.80 6.22
N GLU A 262 -5.27 -42.83 6.80
CA GLU A 262 -5.63 -42.84 8.22
C GLU A 262 -6.58 -44.00 8.54
N LEU A 263 -7.59 -44.23 7.70
CA LEU A 263 -8.51 -45.36 7.84
C LEU A 263 -7.77 -46.70 7.75
N ALA A 264 -6.89 -46.87 6.75
CA ALA A 264 -6.10 -48.09 6.59
C ALA A 264 -5.17 -48.34 7.79
N CYS A 265 -4.55 -47.29 8.32
CA CYS A 265 -3.73 -47.37 9.53
C CYS A 265 -4.56 -47.84 10.74
N GLY A 266 -5.77 -47.27 10.92
CA GLY A 266 -6.70 -47.69 11.96
C GLY A 266 -7.12 -49.16 11.85
N GLN A 267 -7.43 -49.63 10.63
CA GLN A 267 -7.77 -51.03 10.36
C GLN A 267 -6.59 -51.97 10.66
N ALA A 268 -5.38 -51.61 10.22
CA ALA A 268 -4.17 -52.38 10.50
C ALA A 268 -3.88 -52.47 12.01
N ALA A 269 -4.08 -51.37 12.75
CA ALA A 269 -3.93 -51.33 14.20
C ALA A 269 -4.95 -52.24 14.90
N ALA A 270 -6.21 -52.23 14.46
CA ALA A 270 -7.25 -53.11 14.98
C ALA A 270 -6.96 -54.59 14.72
N ALA A 271 -6.56 -54.94 13.49
CA ALA A 271 -6.17 -56.31 13.13
C ALA A 271 -4.96 -56.80 13.94
N LEU A 272 -3.97 -55.93 14.19
CA LEU A 272 -2.83 -56.25 15.05
C LEU A 272 -3.26 -56.49 16.51
N ALA A 273 -4.19 -55.68 17.03
CA ALA A 273 -4.71 -55.86 18.38
C ALA A 273 -5.47 -57.20 18.52
N GLU A 274 -6.28 -57.55 17.52
CA GLU A 274 -6.99 -58.84 17.46
C GLU A 274 -5.99 -60.01 17.41
N ALA A 275 -5.01 -59.96 16.51
CA ALA A 275 -3.98 -61.00 16.40
C ALA A 275 -3.22 -61.20 17.73
N ARG A 276 -2.87 -60.11 18.42
CA ARG A 276 -2.24 -60.17 19.76
C ARG A 276 -3.15 -60.80 20.80
N SER A 277 -4.45 -60.54 20.76
CA SER A 277 -5.42 -61.15 21.67
C SER A 277 -5.53 -62.66 21.45
N VAL A 278 -5.52 -63.11 20.18
CA VAL A 278 -5.54 -64.52 19.80
C VAL A 278 -4.28 -65.24 20.27
N ILE A 279 -3.10 -64.64 20.06
CA ILE A 279 -1.82 -65.18 20.56
C ILE A 279 -1.88 -65.33 22.09
N THR A 280 -2.33 -64.28 22.80
CA THR A 280 -2.46 -64.31 24.26
C THR A 280 -3.43 -65.41 24.74
N ALA A 281 -4.56 -65.59 24.05
CA ALA A 281 -5.53 -66.64 24.36
C ALA A 281 -4.96 -68.04 24.09
N ARG A 282 -4.21 -68.22 23.00
CA ARG A 282 -3.51 -69.47 22.67
C ARG A 282 -2.48 -69.82 23.74
N ASP A 283 -1.65 -68.87 24.17
CA ASP A 283 -0.63 -69.09 25.20
C ASP A 283 -1.25 -69.51 26.54
N ARG A 284 -2.37 -68.87 26.92
CA ARG A 284 -3.17 -69.29 28.08
C ARG A 284 -3.72 -70.71 27.92
N GLY A 285 -4.22 -71.05 26.73
CA GLY A 285 -4.71 -72.40 26.42
C GLY A 285 -3.63 -73.48 26.54
N ILE A 286 -2.44 -73.21 26.01
CA ILE A 286 -1.28 -74.12 26.13
C ILE A 286 -0.88 -74.29 27.60
N SER A 287 -0.82 -73.19 28.36
CA SER A 287 -0.52 -73.26 29.80
C SER A 287 -1.58 -74.05 30.57
N ALA A 288 -2.86 -73.87 30.25
CA ALA A 288 -3.95 -74.64 30.86
C ALA A 288 -3.85 -76.15 30.52
N GLN A 289 -3.49 -76.51 29.29
CA GLN A 289 -3.26 -77.89 28.89
C GLN A 289 -2.11 -78.54 29.68
N HIS A 290 -1.00 -77.82 29.90
CA HIS A 290 0.09 -78.30 30.73
C HIS A 290 -0.35 -78.54 32.18
N VAL A 291 -1.17 -77.64 32.75
CA VAL A 291 -1.72 -77.80 34.11
C VAL A 291 -2.65 -79.02 34.19
N VAL A 292 -3.53 -79.21 33.20
CA VAL A 292 -4.43 -80.38 33.16
C VAL A 292 -3.63 -81.67 33.04
N ALA A 293 -2.63 -81.73 32.15
CA ALA A 293 -1.78 -82.90 31.96
C ALA A 293 -1.07 -83.31 33.26
N ALA A 294 -0.47 -82.34 33.97
CA ALA A 294 0.17 -82.57 35.25
C ALA A 294 -0.82 -83.06 36.31
N ALA A 295 -2.03 -82.50 36.36
CA ALA A 295 -3.06 -82.93 37.30
C ALA A 295 -3.58 -84.35 37.00
N THR A 296 -3.70 -84.73 35.72
CA THR A 296 -4.07 -86.11 35.33
C THR A 296 -2.99 -87.12 35.69
N GLU A 297 -1.71 -86.81 35.47
CA GLU A 297 -0.59 -87.68 35.87
C GLU A 297 -0.59 -87.90 37.39
N GLN A 298 -0.76 -86.84 38.18
CA GLN A 298 -0.89 -86.94 39.63
C GLN A 298 -2.12 -87.76 40.05
N ALA A 299 -3.23 -87.66 39.33
CA ALA A 299 -4.44 -88.45 39.63
C ALA A 299 -4.22 -89.95 39.36
N GLU A 300 -3.51 -90.31 38.29
CA GLU A 300 -3.11 -91.69 37.99
C GLU A 300 -2.15 -92.23 39.06
N GLU A 301 -1.16 -91.43 39.48
CA GLU A 301 -0.24 -91.79 40.56
C GLU A 301 -1.02 -92.03 41.87
N ILE A 302 -1.91 -91.13 42.26
CA ILE A 302 -2.78 -91.28 43.44
C ILE A 302 -3.65 -92.54 43.34
N ALA A 303 -4.23 -92.84 42.16
CA ALA A 303 -5.05 -94.03 41.96
C ALA A 303 -4.23 -95.33 42.11
N SER A 304 -3.00 -95.33 41.61
CA SER A 304 -2.06 -96.45 41.78
C SER A 304 -1.72 -96.67 43.27
N LEU A 305 -1.38 -95.60 43.98
CA LEU A 305 -1.07 -95.62 45.42
C LEU A 305 -2.27 -96.10 46.25
N ARG A 306 -3.48 -95.67 45.91
CA ARG A 306 -4.72 -96.16 46.54
C ARG A 306 -4.92 -97.66 46.32
N THR A 307 -4.58 -98.17 45.14
CA THR A 307 -4.68 -99.60 44.84
C THR A 307 -3.67 -100.40 45.64
N VAL A 308 -2.43 -99.92 45.76
CA VAL A 308 -1.39 -100.52 46.61
C VAL A 308 -1.84 -100.52 48.07
N LEU A 309 -2.35 -99.39 48.57
CA LEU A 309 -2.85 -99.27 49.94
C LEU A 309 -4.00 -100.25 50.22
N ARG A 310 -4.94 -100.41 49.28
CA ARG A 310 -6.02 -101.41 49.41
C ARG A 310 -5.46 -102.83 49.50
N ARG A 311 -4.54 -103.21 48.60
CA ARG A 311 -3.91 -104.54 48.64
C ARG A 311 -3.16 -104.79 49.95
N ALA A 312 -2.47 -103.77 50.47
CA ALA A 312 -1.78 -103.85 51.75
C ALA A 312 -2.77 -104.08 52.91
N ARG A 313 -3.92 -103.38 52.92
CA ARG A 313 -4.99 -103.59 53.91
C ARG A 313 -5.64 -104.96 53.79
N ASP A 314 -5.90 -105.43 52.58
CA ASP A 314 -6.46 -106.76 52.33
C ASP A 314 -5.48 -107.85 52.82
N ALA A 315 -4.17 -107.68 52.60
CA ALA A 315 -3.14 -108.58 53.11
C ALA A 315 -3.05 -108.56 54.65
N GLU A 316 -3.18 -107.37 55.27
CA GLU A 316 -3.22 -107.22 56.73
C GLU A 316 -4.38 -108.01 57.35
N ALA A 317 -5.56 -108.01 56.72
CA ALA A 317 -6.72 -108.77 57.20
C ALA A 317 -6.49 -110.29 57.25
N VAL A 318 -5.67 -110.84 56.35
CA VAL A 318 -5.36 -112.28 56.29
C VAL A 318 -4.10 -112.63 57.09
N SER A 319 -3.29 -111.64 57.49
CA SER A 319 -2.03 -111.86 58.21
C SER A 319 -2.20 -112.64 59.51
N GLY A 320 -3.27 -112.37 60.27
CA GLY A 320 -3.58 -113.09 61.51
C GLY A 320 -3.95 -114.55 61.27
N HIS A 321 -4.62 -114.84 60.16
CA HIS A 321 -4.95 -116.22 59.76
C HIS A 321 -3.70 -116.98 59.31
N LEU A 322 -2.82 -116.35 58.54
CA LEU A 322 -1.54 -116.94 58.13
C LEU A 322 -0.63 -117.22 59.33
N ALA A 323 -0.53 -116.29 60.28
CA ALA A 323 0.19 -116.53 61.53
C ALA A 323 -0.42 -117.68 62.35
N GLY A 324 -1.74 -117.84 62.31
CA GLY A 324 -2.45 -118.97 62.89
C GLY A 324 -2.11 -120.31 62.21
N VAL A 325 -2.04 -120.35 60.87
CA VAL A 325 -1.62 -121.54 60.12
C VAL A 325 -0.18 -121.90 60.44
N ASP A 326 0.75 -120.94 60.43
CA ASP A 326 2.15 -121.20 60.77
C ASP A 326 2.31 -121.73 62.21
N THR A 327 1.44 -121.29 63.12
CA THR A 327 1.44 -121.78 64.51
C THR A 327 0.87 -123.19 64.58
N ALA A 328 -0.21 -123.48 63.86
CA ALA A 328 -0.78 -124.82 63.75
C ALA A 328 0.19 -125.82 63.09
N GLU A 329 0.93 -125.42 62.06
CA GLU A 329 1.97 -126.28 61.44
C GLU A 329 3.14 -126.54 62.41
N ARG A 330 3.52 -125.56 63.23
CA ARG A 330 4.52 -125.78 64.30
C ARG A 330 4.01 -126.70 65.39
N ASP A 331 2.76 -126.53 65.82
CA ASP A 331 2.13 -127.39 66.81
C ASP A 331 1.97 -128.83 66.30
N GLU A 332 1.61 -129.00 65.02
CA GLU A 332 1.60 -130.31 64.34
C GLU A 332 2.99 -130.95 64.34
N ALA A 333 4.03 -130.19 63.96
CA ALA A 333 5.40 -130.69 63.96
C ALA A 333 5.89 -131.08 65.37
N ALA A 334 5.52 -130.30 66.39
CA ALA A 334 5.81 -130.61 67.78
C ALA A 334 5.08 -131.89 68.23
N ALA A 335 3.78 -132.01 67.96
CA ALA A 335 2.98 -133.20 68.26
C ALA A 335 3.54 -134.46 67.58
N ARG A 336 4.01 -134.32 66.33
CA ARG A 336 4.66 -135.41 65.56
C ARG A 336 5.93 -135.89 66.24
N THR A 337 6.73 -134.97 66.77
CA THR A 337 7.96 -135.29 67.49
C THR A 337 7.65 -136.00 68.81
N THR A 338 6.61 -135.57 69.53
CA THR A 338 6.17 -136.20 70.77
C THR A 338 5.62 -137.61 70.53
N ALA A 339 4.80 -137.81 69.51
CA ALA A 339 4.20 -139.11 69.21
C ALA A 339 5.19 -140.14 68.63
N ALA A 340 6.18 -139.69 67.86
CA ALA A 340 7.30 -140.53 67.44
C ALA A 340 8.11 -141.05 68.65
N GLY A 341 8.19 -140.26 69.73
CA GLY A 341 8.83 -140.68 70.99
C GLY A 341 8.01 -141.67 71.84
N LEU A 342 6.69 -141.72 71.65
CA LEU A 342 5.77 -142.57 72.43
C LEU A 342 5.37 -143.88 71.71
N GLY A 343 5.83 -144.10 70.47
CA GLY A 343 5.53 -145.32 69.71
C GLY A 343 4.09 -145.42 69.18
N ALA A 344 3.33 -144.32 69.19
CA ALA A 344 1.92 -144.24 68.78
C ALA A 344 1.73 -143.66 67.36
N GLY A 345 2.53 -144.13 66.40
CA GLY A 345 2.56 -143.58 65.03
C GLY A 345 1.30 -143.88 64.20
N GLU A 346 0.64 -145.02 64.42
CA GLU A 346 -0.54 -145.41 63.62
C GLU A 346 -1.80 -144.61 63.96
N ASP A 347 -1.98 -144.20 65.22
CA ASP A 347 -3.15 -143.39 65.63
C ASP A 347 -3.09 -141.94 65.12
N LEU A 348 -1.89 -141.44 64.78
CA LEU A 348 -1.70 -140.07 64.32
C LEU A 348 -1.99 -139.88 62.83
N ASP A 349 -1.78 -140.91 62.00
CA ASP A 349 -2.08 -140.85 60.57
C ASP A 349 -3.59 -140.82 60.30
N LEU A 350 -4.40 -141.43 61.17
CA LEU A 350 -5.86 -141.35 61.09
C LEU A 350 -6.36 -139.92 61.40
N ALA A 351 -5.87 -139.31 62.48
CA ALA A 351 -6.19 -137.92 62.84
C ALA A 351 -5.75 -136.92 61.75
N ARG A 352 -4.63 -137.20 61.06
CA ARG A 352 -4.14 -136.38 59.94
C ARG A 352 -5.07 -136.44 58.72
N THR A 353 -5.69 -137.60 58.47
CA THR A 353 -6.60 -137.73 57.33
C THR A 353 -7.87 -136.91 57.56
N GLU A 354 -8.37 -136.86 58.79
CA GLU A 354 -9.52 -136.04 59.17
C GLU A 354 -9.21 -134.53 59.18
N ALA A 355 -8.05 -134.13 59.70
CA ALA A 355 -7.62 -132.73 59.67
C ALA A 355 -7.36 -132.21 58.25
N ALA A 356 -6.77 -133.02 57.37
CA ALA A 356 -6.56 -132.67 55.97
C ALA A 356 -7.89 -132.50 55.20
N ALA A 357 -8.91 -133.31 55.52
CA ALA A 357 -10.25 -133.13 54.96
C ALA A 357 -10.91 -131.82 55.43
N ALA A 358 -10.73 -131.44 56.71
CA ALA A 358 -11.24 -130.18 57.24
C ALA A 358 -10.53 -128.94 56.65
N LEU A 359 -9.21 -129.01 56.44
CA LEU A 359 -8.43 -127.94 55.81
C LEU A 359 -8.74 -127.79 54.31
N ALA A 360 -9.07 -128.87 53.61
CA ALA A 360 -9.53 -128.82 52.22
C ALA A 360 -10.89 -128.10 52.08
N LEU A 361 -11.76 -128.19 53.08
CA LEU A 361 -13.04 -127.47 53.15
C LEU A 361 -12.88 -125.96 53.45
N LEU A 362 -11.79 -125.54 54.09
CA LEU A 362 -11.49 -124.14 54.42
C LEU A 362 -10.72 -123.39 53.31
N ARG A 363 -10.17 -124.10 52.31
CA ARG A 363 -9.38 -123.54 51.18
C ARG A 363 -10.18 -123.41 49.88
N ALA A 364 -11.43 -123.85 49.84
CA ALA A 364 -12.40 -123.58 48.78
C ALA A 364 -13.24 -122.35 49.14
#